data_AF-A0A0P9L2H8-F1
#
_entry.id   AF-A0A0P9L2H8-F1
#
_cell.length_a   1.000
_cell.length_b   1.000
_cell.length_c   1.000
_cell.angle_alpha   90.00
_cell.angle_beta   90.00
_cell.angle_gamma   90.00
#
_symmetry.space_group_name_H-M   'P 1'
#
loop_
_entity.id
_entity.type
_entity.pdbx_description
1 polymer ?
#
loop_
_entity_poly.entity_id
_entity_poly.type
_entity_poly.pdbx_seq_one_letter_code
_entity_poly.pdbx_strand_id
1 'polypeptide(L)'
;MDNLPIGPLLGVLTLLILWASLLTAVEAAHHQLKTMRAASRPENAAALPDLAFNLNSLILVNTLIRVLITVITTLSAASYWFYNGPTVAWLGTVSVMLVFAEYVPRRLASRHPVSTLMLGNGVLRIPMKIVWPLAYIFNLIAKTLLRPFLSRHVPQQDQDFEDDTQKPARN
;
A
#
# COMPACT_ATOMS: atom_id res chain seq x y z
N MET A 1 -23.43 -24.05 -16.44
CA MET A 1 -22.83 -23.31 -15.31
C MET A 1 -21.37 -23.15 -15.71
N ASP A 2 -21.01 -21.97 -16.20
CA ASP A 2 -19.70 -21.79 -16.81
C ASP A 2 -18.65 -21.79 -15.71
N ASN A 3 -17.85 -22.85 -15.68
CA ASN A 3 -16.76 -23.01 -14.75
C ASN A 3 -15.81 -21.84 -15.03
N LEU A 4 -15.67 -20.87 -14.11
CA LEU A 4 -14.57 -19.92 -14.19
C LEU A 4 -13.29 -20.76 -14.24
N PRO A 5 -12.50 -20.71 -15.33
CA PRO A 5 -11.36 -21.59 -15.44
C PRO A 5 -10.40 -21.24 -14.30
N ILE A 6 -9.97 -22.25 -13.54
CA ILE A 6 -9.16 -22.04 -12.33
C ILE A 6 -7.80 -21.39 -12.65
N GLY A 7 -7.30 -21.58 -13.88
CA GLY A 7 -6.06 -20.99 -14.37
C GLY A 7 -6.07 -19.45 -14.34
N PRO A 8 -6.97 -18.77 -15.07
CA PRO A 8 -7.14 -17.32 -15.01
C PRO A 8 -7.29 -16.77 -13.59
N LEU A 9 -8.05 -17.45 -12.72
CA LEU A 9 -8.23 -17.03 -11.32
C LEU A 9 -6.90 -17.01 -10.55
N LEU A 10 -6.11 -18.08 -10.66
CA LEU A 10 -4.78 -18.16 -10.05
C LEU A 10 -3.82 -17.11 -10.64
N GLY A 11 -3.92 -16.83 -11.94
CA GLY A 11 -3.17 -15.77 -12.60
C GLY A 11 -3.49 -14.39 -12.02
N VAL A 12 -4.78 -14.08 -11.84
CA VAL A 12 -5.23 -12.83 -11.21
C VAL A 12 -4.76 -12.75 -9.76
N LEU A 13 -4.89 -13.81 -8.96
CA LEU A 13 -4.42 -13.83 -7.57
C LEU A 13 -2.90 -13.61 -7.48
N THR A 14 -2.13 -14.26 -8.35
CA THR A 14 -0.67 -14.08 -8.40
C THR A 14 -0.33 -12.64 -8.74
N LEU A 15 -0.98 -12.06 -9.76
CA LEU A 15 -0.80 -10.66 -10.13
C LEU A 15 -1.15 -9.71 -8.97
N LEU A 16 -2.28 -9.94 -8.29
CA LEU A 16 -2.69 -9.12 -7.15
C LEU A 16 -1.70 -9.23 -5.99
N ILE A 17 -1.15 -10.41 -5.70
CA ILE A 17 -0.12 -10.60 -4.66
C ILE A 17 1.16 -9.85 -5.03
N LEU A 18 1.58 -9.89 -6.30
CA LEU A 18 2.74 -9.13 -6.78
C LEU A 18 2.51 -7.62 -6.62
N TRP A 19 1.31 -7.13 -6.95
CA TRP A 19 0.93 -5.73 -6.73
C TRP A 19 0.94 -5.36 -5.24
N ALA A 20 0.34 -6.17 -4.37
CA ALA A 20 0.35 -5.94 -2.92
C ALA A 20 1.78 -5.91 -2.35
N SER A 21 2.65 -6.81 -2.84
CA SER A 21 4.05 -6.87 -2.47
C SER A 21 4.79 -5.59 -2.88
N LEU A 22 4.61 -5.14 -4.13
CA LEU A 22 5.19 -3.91 -4.62
C LEU A 22 4.74 -2.68 -3.81
N LEU A 23 3.44 -2.55 -3.55
CA LEU A 23 2.88 -1.45 -2.73
C LEU A 23 3.52 -1.42 -1.34
N THR A 24 3.64 -2.59 -0.71
CA THR A 24 4.25 -2.71 0.63
C THR A 24 5.75 -2.41 0.62
N ALA A 25 6.47 -2.79 -0.45
CA ALA A 25 7.89 -2.48 -0.60
C ALA A 25 8.11 -0.96 -0.73
N VAL A 26 7.28 -0.28 -1.52
CA VAL A 26 7.35 1.18 -1.73
C VAL A 26 7.03 1.94 -0.45
N GLU A 27 6.01 1.51 0.29
CA GLU A 27 5.65 2.07 1.60
C GLU A 27 6.81 1.94 2.60
N ALA A 28 7.39 0.73 2.71
CA ALA A 28 8.52 0.47 3.59
C ALA A 28 9.77 1.29 3.19
N ALA A 29 10.05 1.41 1.89
CA ALA A 29 11.15 2.20 1.37
C ALA A 29 10.98 3.70 1.68
N HIS A 30 9.77 4.23 1.52
CA HIS A 30 9.45 5.63 1.86
C HIS A 30 9.73 5.93 3.34
N HIS A 31 9.24 5.08 4.25
CA HIS A 31 9.50 5.26 5.68
C HIS A 31 11.00 5.20 6.01
N GLN A 32 11.73 4.25 5.42
CA GLN A 32 13.17 4.15 5.64
C GLN A 32 13.92 5.37 5.11
N LEU A 33 13.58 5.86 3.92
CA LEU A 33 14.20 7.07 3.37
C LEU A 33 13.90 8.30 4.23
N LYS A 34 12.69 8.41 4.77
CA LYS A 34 12.33 9.47 5.72
C LYS A 34 13.20 9.41 6.99
N THR A 35 13.41 8.22 7.55
CA THR A 35 14.30 8.06 8.71
C THR A 35 15.76 8.37 8.38
N MET A 36 16.25 7.95 7.20
CA MET A 36 17.60 8.27 6.73
C MET A 36 17.78 9.76 6.51
N ARG A 37 16.76 10.44 5.95
CA ARG A 37 16.77 11.88 5.73
C ARG A 37 16.86 12.65 7.05
N ALA A 38 16.09 12.24 8.06
CA ALA A 38 16.13 12.85 9.39
C ALA A 38 17.48 12.66 10.10
N ALA A 39 18.21 11.57 9.81
CA ALA A 39 19.53 11.30 10.36
C ALA A 39 20.70 11.90 9.53
N SER A 40 20.43 12.39 8.32
CA SER A 40 21.46 12.86 7.38
C SER A 40 21.69 14.37 7.45
N ARG A 41 22.89 14.81 7.05
CA ARG A 41 23.14 16.24 6.78
C ARG A 41 22.20 16.77 5.69
N PRO A 42 21.82 18.07 5.73
CA PRO A 42 20.89 18.66 4.77
C PRO A 42 21.33 18.51 3.31
N GLU A 43 22.63 18.57 2.99
CA GLU A 43 23.12 18.34 1.62
C GLU A 43 22.86 16.91 1.11
N ASN A 44 22.98 15.91 1.98
CA ASN A 44 22.76 14.50 1.63
C ASN A 44 21.28 14.12 1.71
N ALA A 45 20.53 14.78 2.59
CA ALA A 45 19.08 14.64 2.75
C ALA A 45 18.32 15.07 1.47
N ALA A 46 18.80 16.13 0.80
CA ALA A 46 18.21 16.64 -0.44
C ALA A 46 18.44 15.74 -1.66
N ALA A 47 19.45 14.87 -1.62
CA ALA A 47 19.75 13.94 -2.71
C ALA A 47 18.87 12.67 -2.69
N LEU A 48 18.12 12.43 -1.61
CA LEU A 48 17.24 11.28 -1.47
C LEU A 48 15.92 11.50 -2.25
N PRO A 49 15.45 10.52 -3.04
CA PRO A 49 14.20 10.66 -3.79
C PRO A 49 12.98 10.73 -2.86
N ASP A 50 11.97 11.49 -3.30
CA ASP A 50 10.66 11.58 -2.65
C ASP A 50 9.60 10.78 -3.39
N LEU A 51 8.52 10.47 -2.68
CA LEU A 51 7.39 9.75 -3.25
C LEU A 51 6.65 10.68 -4.23
N ALA A 52 6.39 10.22 -5.45
CA ALA A 52 5.80 11.04 -6.50
C ALA A 52 4.27 11.24 -6.36
N PHE A 53 3.66 10.65 -5.33
CA PHE A 53 2.22 10.64 -5.09
C PHE A 53 1.93 10.54 -3.59
N ASN A 54 0.69 10.81 -3.21
CA ASN A 54 0.28 10.84 -1.80
C ASN A 54 0.28 9.43 -1.16
N LEU A 55 0.92 9.31 0.01
CA LEU A 55 1.01 8.07 0.80
C LEU A 55 -0.37 7.50 1.18
N ASN A 56 -1.38 8.34 1.41
CA ASN A 56 -2.73 7.89 1.76
C ASN A 56 -3.38 7.07 0.64
N SER A 57 -3.12 7.44 -0.62
CA SER A 57 -3.59 6.67 -1.77
C SER A 57 -2.91 5.31 -1.83
N LEU A 58 -1.61 5.25 -1.51
CA LEU A 58 -0.84 4.01 -1.46
C LEU A 58 -1.42 3.03 -0.45
N ILE A 59 -1.64 3.49 0.79
CA ILE A 59 -2.16 2.69 1.89
C ILE A 59 -3.57 2.17 1.56
N LEU A 60 -4.43 3.04 1.01
CA LEU A 60 -5.77 2.66 0.60
C LEU A 60 -5.75 1.54 -0.44
N VAL A 61 -4.95 1.70 -1.50
CA VAL A 61 -4.83 0.70 -2.58
C VAL A 61 -4.23 -0.61 -2.06
N ASN A 62 -3.20 -0.54 -1.21
CA ASN A 62 -2.60 -1.73 -0.59
C ASN A 62 -3.64 -2.53 0.20
N THR A 63 -4.42 -1.84 1.02
CA THR A 63 -5.49 -2.46 1.81
C THR A 63 -6.58 -3.03 0.89
N LEU A 64 -7.00 -2.29 -0.13
CA LEU A 64 -8.03 -2.73 -1.08
C LEU A 64 -7.63 -4.02 -1.82
N ILE A 65 -6.39 -4.09 -2.32
CA ILE A 65 -5.89 -5.29 -3.02
C ILE A 65 -5.85 -6.50 -2.08
N ARG A 66 -5.41 -6.32 -0.82
CA ARG A 66 -5.39 -7.41 0.17
C ARG A 66 -6.79 -7.90 0.51
N VAL A 67 -7.74 -7.00 0.72
CA VAL A 67 -9.14 -7.38 0.92
C VAL A 67 -9.67 -8.11 -0.31
N LEU A 68 -9.38 -7.63 -1.52
CA LEU A 68 -9.81 -8.26 -2.77
C LEU A 68 -9.28 -9.69 -2.91
N ILE A 69 -7.99 -9.92 -2.67
CA ILE A 69 -7.38 -11.27 -2.68
C ILE A 69 -8.10 -12.18 -1.67
N THR A 70 -8.35 -11.68 -0.46
CA THR A 70 -9.00 -12.46 0.61
C THR A 70 -10.43 -12.83 0.23
N VAL A 71 -11.20 -11.89 -0.31
CA VAL A 71 -12.58 -12.10 -0.77
C VAL A 71 -12.61 -13.12 -1.91
N ILE A 72 -11.77 -12.94 -2.94
CA ILE A 72 -11.70 -13.86 -4.09
C ILE A 72 -11.33 -15.27 -3.62
N THR A 73 -10.32 -15.40 -2.76
CA THR A 73 -9.85 -16.71 -2.28
C THR A 73 -10.89 -17.40 -1.42
N THR A 74 -11.57 -16.66 -0.54
CA THR A 74 -12.61 -17.19 0.35
C THR A 74 -13.85 -17.63 -0.45
N LEU A 75 -14.33 -16.80 -1.38
CA LEU A 75 -15.46 -17.15 -2.26
C LEU A 75 -15.15 -18.37 -3.13
N SER A 76 -13.94 -18.42 -3.67
CA SER A 76 -13.49 -19.57 -4.45
C SER A 76 -13.50 -20.84 -3.59
N ALA A 77 -12.94 -20.78 -2.38
CA ALA A 77 -12.94 -21.94 -1.48
C ALA A 77 -14.34 -22.37 -1.05
N ALA A 78 -15.25 -21.43 -0.81
CA ALA A 78 -16.65 -21.72 -0.50
C ALA A 78 -17.36 -22.45 -1.66
N SER A 79 -17.00 -22.14 -2.92
CA SER A 79 -17.56 -22.84 -4.08
C SER A 79 -17.05 -24.27 -4.26
N TYR A 80 -15.84 -24.60 -3.79
CA TYR A 80 -15.26 -25.95 -3.93
C TYR A 80 -15.51 -26.85 -2.70
N TRP A 81 -15.46 -26.30 -1.49
CA TRP A 81 -15.60 -27.04 -0.23
C TRP A 81 -16.46 -26.27 0.78
N PHE A 82 -17.71 -26.68 0.95
CA PHE A 82 -18.66 -25.89 1.75
C PHE A 82 -18.39 -25.94 3.26
N TYR A 83 -17.95 -27.07 3.81
CA TYR A 83 -17.88 -27.25 5.27
C TYR A 83 -16.62 -26.65 5.91
N ASN A 84 -15.43 -26.90 5.35
CA ASN A 84 -14.14 -26.43 5.89
C ASN A 84 -13.33 -25.55 4.93
N GLY A 85 -13.80 -25.38 3.69
CA GLY A 85 -13.06 -24.67 2.64
C GLY A 85 -12.71 -23.23 3.02
N PRO A 86 -13.69 -22.39 3.45
CA PRO A 86 -13.42 -21.01 3.82
C PRO A 86 -12.38 -20.84 4.93
N THR A 87 -12.42 -21.69 5.97
CA THR A 87 -11.47 -21.61 7.10
C THR A 87 -10.04 -21.93 6.66
N VAL A 88 -9.86 -22.99 5.87
CA VAL A 88 -8.54 -23.39 5.36
C VAL A 88 -8.02 -22.33 4.38
N ALA A 89 -8.89 -21.80 3.52
CA ALA A 89 -8.54 -20.77 2.56
C ALA A 89 -8.15 -19.45 3.22
N TRP A 90 -8.85 -19.05 4.28
CA TRP A 90 -8.49 -17.90 5.07
C TRP A 90 -7.08 -18.06 5.69
N LEU A 91 -6.83 -19.20 6.34
CA LEU A 91 -5.54 -19.48 6.98
C LEU A 91 -4.39 -19.56 5.95
N GLY A 92 -4.66 -20.16 4.79
CA GLY A 92 -3.73 -20.19 3.65
C GLY A 92 -3.45 -18.79 3.10
N THR A 93 -4.49 -17.98 2.89
CA THR A 93 -4.36 -16.60 2.38
C THR A 93 -3.54 -15.74 3.31
N VAL A 94 -3.81 -15.80 4.62
CA VAL A 94 -3.04 -15.07 5.63
C VAL A 94 -1.57 -15.46 5.57
N SER A 95 -1.28 -16.77 5.56
CA SER A 95 0.09 -17.28 5.51
C SER A 95 0.84 -16.81 4.27
N VAL A 96 0.21 -16.92 3.09
CA VAL A 96 0.78 -16.49 1.81
C VAL A 96 1.00 -14.98 1.77
N MET A 97 0.01 -14.18 2.19
CA MET A 97 0.17 -12.72 2.25
C MET A 97 1.27 -12.29 3.20
N LEU A 98 1.36 -12.91 4.37
CA LEU A 98 2.35 -12.54 5.37
C LEU A 98 3.78 -12.77 4.83
N VAL A 99 4.01 -13.87 4.11
CA VAL A 99 5.32 -14.11 3.51
C VAL A 99 5.56 -13.19 2.31
N PHE A 100 4.68 -13.24 1.30
CA PHE A 100 4.95 -12.65 -0.01
C PHE A 100 4.57 -11.17 -0.12
N ALA A 101 3.52 -10.73 0.57
CA ALA A 101 3.07 -9.34 0.54
C ALA A 101 3.58 -8.52 1.73
N GLU A 102 4.02 -9.14 2.84
CA GLU A 102 4.51 -8.43 4.03
C GLU A 102 6.02 -8.59 4.24
N TYR A 103 6.50 -9.79 4.55
CA TYR A 103 7.88 -9.99 5.01
C TYR A 103 8.91 -9.83 3.91
N VAL A 104 8.71 -10.48 2.76
CA VAL A 104 9.63 -10.41 1.61
C VAL A 104 9.81 -8.96 1.11
N PRO A 105 8.75 -8.19 0.79
CA PRO A 105 8.90 -6.84 0.26
C PRO A 105 9.51 -5.87 1.28
N ARG A 106 9.19 -5.99 2.58
CA ARG A 106 9.82 -5.17 3.62
C ARG A 106 11.31 -5.43 3.74
N ARG A 107 11.74 -6.68 3.64
CA ARG A 107 13.17 -7.04 3.62
C ARG A 107 13.85 -6.52 2.36
N LEU A 108 13.20 -6.59 1.21
CA LEU A 108 13.75 -6.05 -0.04
C LEU A 108 13.93 -4.53 0.04
N ALA A 109 12.91 -3.81 0.53
CA ALA A 109 12.95 -2.38 0.74
C ALA A 109 14.09 -1.95 1.67
N SER A 110 14.32 -2.71 2.76
CA SER A 110 15.43 -2.44 3.70
C SER A 110 16.82 -2.54 3.07
N ARG A 111 16.99 -3.36 2.03
CA ARG A 111 18.28 -3.53 1.35
C ARG A 111 18.49 -2.47 0.27
N HIS A 112 17.44 -2.11 -0.46
CA HIS A 112 17.51 -1.19 -1.60
C HIS A 112 16.38 -0.14 -1.57
N PRO A 113 16.39 0.79 -0.59
CA PRO A 113 15.28 1.72 -0.39
C PRO A 113 15.13 2.71 -1.56
N VAL A 114 16.23 3.26 -2.06
CA VAL A 114 16.23 4.23 -3.18
C VAL A 114 15.67 3.60 -4.47
N SER A 115 16.18 2.43 -4.86
CA SER A 115 15.75 1.75 -6.10
C SER A 115 14.29 1.30 -6.02
N THR A 116 13.86 0.81 -4.86
CA THR A 116 12.46 0.41 -4.63
C THR A 116 11.51 1.59 -4.75
N LEU A 117 11.86 2.74 -4.15
CA LEU A 117 11.04 3.95 -4.25
C LEU A 117 10.96 4.47 -5.69
N MET A 118 12.08 4.47 -6.43
CA MET A 118 12.09 4.89 -7.84
C MET A 118 11.22 3.99 -8.73
N LEU A 119 11.27 2.67 -8.51
CA LEU A 119 10.41 1.73 -9.22
C LEU A 119 8.92 2.00 -8.91
N GLY A 120 8.61 2.25 -7.63
CA GLY A 120 7.28 2.69 -7.20
C GLY A 120 6.81 3.95 -7.91
N ASN A 121 7.64 4.99 -7.95
CA ASN A 121 7.32 6.25 -8.61
C ASN A 121 7.06 6.10 -10.12
N GLY A 122 7.67 5.11 -10.79
CA GLY A 122 7.37 4.79 -12.17
C GLY A 122 6.03 4.04 -12.32
N VAL A 123 5.92 2.89 -11.66
CA VAL A 123 4.82 1.94 -11.88
C VAL A 123 3.51 2.37 -11.21
N LEU A 124 3.57 2.92 -10.00
CA LEU A 124 2.38 3.23 -9.19
C LEU A 124 1.81 4.61 -9.48
N ARG A 125 2.48 5.47 -10.26
CA ARG A 125 2.00 6.83 -10.54
C ARG A 125 0.60 6.86 -11.15
N ILE A 126 0.33 5.96 -12.10
CA ILE A 126 -0.95 5.88 -12.81
C ILE A 126 -2.08 5.41 -11.88
N PRO A 127 -2.00 4.24 -11.21
CA PRO A 127 -3.07 3.78 -10.34
C PRO A 127 -3.34 4.73 -9.16
N MET A 128 -2.30 5.37 -8.62
CA MET A 128 -2.46 6.32 -7.52
C MET A 128 -3.26 7.56 -7.93
N LYS A 129 -3.09 8.04 -9.17
CA LYS A 129 -3.87 9.18 -9.68
C LYS A 129 -5.37 8.89 -9.76
N ILE A 130 -5.73 7.65 -10.09
CA ILE A 130 -7.13 7.22 -10.19
C ILE A 130 -7.78 7.14 -8.80
N VAL A 131 -7.04 6.67 -7.80
CA VAL A 131 -7.57 6.42 -6.45
C VAL A 131 -7.46 7.66 -5.55
N TRP A 132 -6.70 8.67 -5.95
CA TRP A 132 -6.55 9.94 -5.24
C TRP A 132 -7.86 10.57 -4.72
N PRO A 133 -8.93 10.76 -5.54
CA PRO A 133 -10.16 11.36 -5.04
C PRO A 133 -10.83 10.52 -3.94
N LEU A 134 -10.72 9.19 -4.04
CA LEU A 134 -11.29 8.28 -3.06
C LEU A 134 -10.49 8.30 -1.75
N ALA A 135 -9.15 8.31 -1.85
CA ALA A 135 -8.27 8.44 -0.70
C ALA A 135 -8.51 9.75 0.07
N TYR A 136 -8.78 10.84 -0.64
CA TYR A 136 -9.12 12.11 -0.03
C TYR A 136 -10.39 12.04 0.81
N ILE A 137 -11.45 11.39 0.30
CA ILE A 137 -12.72 11.23 1.02
C ILE A 137 -12.50 10.42 2.31
N PHE A 138 -11.78 9.29 2.24
CA PHE A 138 -11.50 8.49 3.44
C PHE A 138 -10.65 9.25 4.46
N ASN A 139 -9.68 10.05 4.01
CA ASN A 139 -8.90 10.90 4.88
C ASN A 139 -9.76 11.98 5.56
N LEU A 140 -10.71 12.55 4.84
CA LEU A 140 -11.66 13.53 5.40
C LEU A 140 -12.51 12.89 6.50
N ILE A 141 -13.04 11.68 6.26
CA ILE A 141 -13.81 10.92 7.25
C ILE A 141 -12.95 10.65 8.50
N ALA A 142 -11.70 10.23 8.32
CA ALA A 142 -10.77 10.01 9.43
C ALA A 142 -10.54 11.30 10.24
N LYS A 143 -10.26 12.43 9.59
CA LYS A 143 -10.10 13.74 10.24
C LYS A 143 -11.37 14.15 11.00
N THR A 144 -12.55 13.98 10.41
CA THR A 144 -13.84 14.29 11.07
C THR A 144 -14.08 13.43 12.31
N LEU A 145 -13.74 12.14 12.24
CA LEU A 145 -13.91 11.21 13.37
C LEU A 145 -12.92 11.48 14.50
N LEU A 146 -11.71 11.95 14.19
CA LEU A 146 -10.68 12.28 15.17
C LEU A 146 -10.86 13.68 15.79
N ARG A 147 -11.53 14.62 15.10
CA ARG A 147 -11.82 15.98 15.60
C ARG A 147 -12.35 16.05 17.04
N PRO A 148 -13.30 15.21 17.50
CA PRO A 148 -13.77 15.23 18.89
C PRO A 148 -12.76 14.69 19.91
N PHE A 149 -11.75 13.91 19.49
CA PHE A 149 -10.74 13.32 20.37
C PHE A 149 -9.46 14.16 20.50
N LEU A 150 -9.22 15.14 19.60
CA LEU A 150 -8.03 16.01 19.60
C LEU A 150 -8.14 17.24 20.54
N SER A 151 -9.09 17.25 21.47
CA SER A 151 -9.05 18.25 22.55
C SER A 151 -7.79 18.07 23.40
N ARG A 152 -6.81 18.94 23.12
CA ARG A 152 -5.63 19.35 23.91
C ARG A 152 -4.28 18.90 23.33
N HIS A 153 -3.68 19.79 22.54
CA HIS A 153 -2.24 20.00 22.34
C HIS A 153 -1.38 18.74 22.16
N VAL A 154 -1.43 18.17 20.97
CA VAL A 154 -0.25 17.53 20.36
C VAL A 154 0.11 18.42 19.18
N PRO A 155 1.37 18.90 19.02
CA PRO A 155 1.78 19.58 17.80
C PRO A 155 1.44 18.67 16.65
N GLN A 156 0.43 19.09 15.88
CA GLN A 156 -0.09 18.27 14.82
C GLN A 156 1.02 18.15 13.79
N GLN A 157 1.50 16.93 13.58
CA GLN A 157 2.33 16.54 12.45
C GLN A 157 1.45 16.55 11.18
N ASP A 158 0.69 17.62 10.99
CA ASP A 158 -0.17 17.91 9.84
C ASP A 158 0.66 18.43 8.66
N GLN A 159 1.94 18.77 8.87
CA GLN A 159 2.85 19.09 7.76
C GLN A 159 3.22 17.86 6.91
N ASP A 160 2.91 16.64 7.34
CA ASP A 160 3.29 15.41 6.62
C ASP A 160 2.25 14.91 5.61
N PHE A 161 1.02 15.44 5.60
CA PHE A 161 -0.08 14.89 4.78
C PHE A 161 -0.61 15.84 3.68
N GLU A 162 -0.31 17.14 3.73
CA GLU A 162 -0.81 18.15 2.79
C GLU A 162 0.26 18.75 1.85
N ASP A 163 1.56 18.50 2.07
CA ASP A 163 2.64 19.18 1.30
C ASP A 163 2.99 18.53 -0.06
N ASP A 164 2.41 17.38 -0.41
CA ASP A 164 2.60 16.81 -1.77
C ASP A 164 1.61 17.36 -2.80
N THR A 165 0.63 18.16 -2.37
CA THR A 165 -0.35 18.79 -3.28
C THR A 165 0.10 20.12 -3.87
N GLN A 166 1.28 20.64 -3.51
CA GLN A 166 1.69 21.95 -4.02
C GLN A 166 3.21 22.11 -4.23
N LYS A 167 3.79 21.31 -5.12
CA LYS A 167 4.94 21.78 -5.90
C LYS A 167 4.49 22.06 -7.33
N PRO A 168 4.22 23.32 -7.72
CA PRO A 168 4.08 23.63 -9.14
C PRO A 168 5.39 23.22 -9.80
N ALA A 169 5.28 22.55 -10.96
CA ALA A 169 6.42 22.30 -11.83
C ALA A 169 7.17 23.62 -12.01
N ARG A 170 8.35 23.72 -11.39
CA ARG A 170 9.24 24.85 -11.60
C ARG A 170 10.05 24.49 -12.85
N ASN A 171 9.74 25.22 -13.91
CA ASN A 171 10.31 25.26 -15.27
C ASN A 171 11.68 24.61 -15.45
#